data_AF-A0A2T0LBY8-F1
#
_entry.id   AF-A0A2T0LBY8-F1
#
_cell.length_a   1.000
_cell.length_b   1.000
_cell.length_c   1.000
_cell.angle_alpha   90.00
_cell.angle_beta   90.00
_cell.angle_gamma   90.00
#
_symmetry.space_group_name_H-M   'P 1'
#
loop_
_entity.id
_entity.type
_entity.pdbx_description
1 polymer ?
#
loop_
_entity_poly.entity_id
_entity_poly.type
_entity_poly.pdbx_seq_one_letter_code
_entity_poly.pdbx_strand_id
1 'polypeptide(L)'
;MNRIKELRLERRLSGPKLADMLGISTQYLYDLERGERRLNDELIRKLVEIFGVSADEILGLDKSTTQDDQPDNEVLTEEEKQFLAAASYLFRNGKKLTKEEQRILLQLRKKK
;
A
#
# COMPACT_ATOMS: atom_id res chain seq x y z
N MET A 1 -8.28 -6.77 -3.72
CA MET A 1 -6.83 -7.06 -3.79
C MET A 1 -6.45 -7.75 -2.47
N ASN A 2 -5.49 -8.68 -2.44
CA ASN A 2 -5.04 -9.35 -1.21
C ASN A 2 -3.51 -9.29 -1.17
N ARG A 3 -2.94 -9.00 0.00
CA ARG A 3 -1.51 -8.81 0.18
C ARG A 3 -0.65 -10.01 -0.24
N ILE A 4 -1.14 -11.23 -0.06
CA ILE A 4 -0.45 -12.45 -0.52
C ILE A 4 -0.22 -12.42 -2.03
N LYS A 5 -1.24 -12.01 -2.79
CA LYS A 5 -1.20 -11.93 -4.25
C LYS A 5 -0.21 -10.86 -4.70
N GLU A 6 -0.19 -9.72 -4.02
CA GLU A 6 0.74 -8.62 -4.31
C GLU A 6 2.19 -9.08 -4.12
N LEU A 7 2.52 -9.61 -2.94
CA LEU A 7 3.85 -10.13 -2.63
C LEU A 7 4.29 -11.22 -3.63
N ARG A 8 3.36 -12.11 -4.02
CA ARG A 8 3.64 -13.12 -5.04
C ARG A 8 4.04 -12.49 -6.39
N LEU A 9 3.32 -11.46 -6.83
CA LEU A 9 3.59 -10.77 -8.09
C LEU A 9 4.88 -9.93 -8.03
N GLU A 10 5.12 -9.22 -6.92
CA GLU A 10 6.36 -8.47 -6.65
C GLU A 10 7.58 -9.39 -6.73
N ARG A 11 7.45 -10.62 -6.21
CA ARG A 11 8.49 -11.67 -6.27
C ARG A 11 8.53 -12.45 -7.58
N ARG A 12 7.69 -12.09 -8.56
CA ARG A 12 7.59 -12.76 -9.88
C ARG A 12 7.35 -14.27 -9.77
N LEU A 13 6.58 -14.68 -8.76
CA LEU A 13 6.21 -16.08 -8.54
C LEU A 13 4.86 -16.39 -9.22
N SER A 14 4.80 -17.54 -9.90
CA SER A 14 3.52 -18.06 -10.37
C SER A 14 2.71 -18.63 -9.19
N GLY A 15 1.38 -18.66 -9.32
CA GLY A 15 0.51 -19.32 -8.33
C GLY A 15 0.95 -20.76 -8.03
N PRO A 16 1.15 -21.62 -9.04
CA PRO A 16 1.64 -22.98 -8.84
C PRO A 16 2.98 -23.05 -8.10
N LYS A 17 3.92 -22.15 -8.41
CA LYS A 17 5.23 -22.14 -7.74
C LYS A 17 5.10 -21.77 -6.26
N LEU A 18 4.30 -20.77 -5.91
CA LEU A 18 4.08 -20.41 -4.50
C LEU A 18 3.33 -21.52 -3.76
N ALA A 19 2.34 -22.15 -4.40
CA ALA A 19 1.59 -23.25 -3.80
C ALA A 19 2.49 -24.46 -3.48
N ASP A 20 3.41 -24.80 -4.39
CA ASP A 20 4.42 -25.83 -4.20
C ASP A 20 5.34 -25.50 -3.01
N MET A 21 5.85 -24.26 -2.94
CA MET A 21 6.67 -23.78 -1.82
C MET A 21 5.94 -23.84 -0.47
N LEU A 22 4.62 -23.65 -0.47
CA LEU A 22 3.78 -23.73 0.74
C LEU A 22 3.35 -25.16 1.09
N GLY A 23 3.51 -26.11 0.17
CA GLY A 23 3.02 -27.48 0.32
C GLY A 23 1.49 -27.60 0.26
N ILE A 24 0.83 -26.75 -0.54
CA ILE A 24 -0.63 -26.74 -0.70
C ILE A 24 -1.05 -26.83 -2.17
N SER A 25 -2.34 -27.06 -2.43
CA SER A 25 -2.86 -27.01 -3.80
C SER A 25 -2.92 -25.57 -4.32
N THR A 26 -2.70 -25.41 -5.63
CA THR A 26 -2.85 -24.11 -6.32
C THR A 26 -4.24 -23.52 -6.13
N GLN A 27 -5.28 -24.37 -6.12
CA GLN A 27 -6.65 -23.93 -5.86
C GLN A 27 -6.77 -23.31 -4.46
N TYR A 28 -6.21 -23.98 -3.44
CA TYR A 28 -6.26 -23.48 -2.08
C TYR A 28 -5.50 -22.15 -1.93
N LEU A 29 -4.36 -21.99 -2.60
CA LEU A 29 -3.69 -20.70 -2.67
C LEU A 29 -4.61 -19.61 -3.27
N TYR A 30 -5.30 -19.88 -4.36
CA TYR A 30 -6.20 -18.90 -4.96
C TYR A 30 -7.42 -18.58 -4.09
N ASP A 31 -7.96 -19.56 -3.36
CA ASP A 31 -9.02 -19.33 -2.37
C ASP A 31 -8.52 -18.41 -1.24
N LEU A 32 -7.27 -18.59 -0.78
CA LEU A 32 -6.62 -17.68 0.17
C LEU A 32 -6.46 -16.27 -0.41
N GLU A 33 -5.95 -16.14 -1.64
CA GLU A 33 -5.79 -14.85 -2.32
C GLU A 33 -7.11 -14.12 -2.59
N ARG A 34 -8.23 -14.85 -2.73
CA ARG A 34 -9.58 -14.27 -2.84
C ARG A 34 -10.23 -13.97 -1.48
N GLY A 35 -9.64 -14.43 -0.37
CA GLY A 35 -10.21 -14.30 0.98
C GLY A 35 -11.33 -15.29 1.28
N GLU A 36 -11.53 -16.31 0.44
CA GLU A 36 -12.53 -17.38 0.63
C GLU A 36 -12.08 -18.42 1.69
N ARG A 37 -10.80 -18.38 2.06
CA ARG A 37 -10.18 -19.19 3.10
C ARG A 37 -9.34 -18.31 4.02
N ARG A 38 -9.31 -18.67 5.30
CA ARG A 38 -8.45 -18.03 6.29
C ARG A 38 -7.08 -18.69 6.29
N LEU A 39 -6.05 -17.86 6.51
CA LEU A 39 -4.71 -18.34 6.83
C LEU A 39 -4.71 -19.02 8.20
N ASN A 40 -3.89 -20.05 8.33
CA ASN A 40 -3.53 -20.64 9.61
C ASN A 40 -2.10 -20.25 10.00
N ASP A 41 -1.72 -20.52 11.24
CA ASP A 41 -0.42 -20.13 11.78
C ASP A 41 0.75 -20.74 11.01
N GLU A 42 0.61 -21.97 10.50
CA GLU A 42 1.65 -22.64 9.72
C GLU A 42 1.89 -21.93 8.39
N LEU A 43 0.83 -21.58 7.66
CA LEU A 43 0.93 -20.85 6.40
C LEU A 43 1.48 -19.45 6.61
N ILE A 44 1.10 -18.76 7.69
CA ILE A 44 1.65 -17.44 8.01
C ILE A 44 3.16 -17.54 8.20
N ARG A 45 3.65 -18.52 8.98
CA ARG A 45 5.09 -18.74 9.18
C ARG A 45 5.82 -18.99 7.87
N LYS A 46 5.30 -19.89 7.02
CA LYS A 46 5.91 -20.17 5.70
C LYS A 46 5.93 -18.92 4.81
N LEU A 47 4.84 -18.15 4.79
CA LEU A 47 4.77 -16.92 4.00
C LEU A 47 5.78 -15.87 4.49
N VAL A 48 5.94 -15.73 5.81
CA VAL A 48 6.97 -14.86 6.44
C VAL A 48 8.36 -15.28 5.97
N GLU A 49 8.67 -16.57 5.97
CA GLU A 49 9.98 -17.09 5.53
C GLU A 49 10.21 -16.91 4.01
N ILE A 50 9.20 -17.21 3.19
CA ILE A 50 9.28 -17.14 1.72
C ILE A 50 9.44 -15.69 1.26
N PHE A 51 8.67 -14.78 1.86
CA PHE A 51 8.67 -13.38 1.48
C PHE A 51 9.66 -12.55 2.29
N GLY A 52 10.14 -12.99 3.45
CA GLY A 52 11.03 -12.19 4.29
C GLY A 52 10.37 -10.90 4.79
N VAL A 53 9.07 -10.97 5.10
CA VAL A 53 8.24 -9.85 5.59
C VAL A 53 7.64 -10.20 6.94
N SER A 54 7.05 -9.22 7.64
CA SER A 54 6.38 -9.47 8.92
C SER A 54 5.04 -10.20 8.72
N ALA A 55 4.57 -10.87 9.78
CA ALA A 55 3.21 -11.42 9.80
C ALA A 55 2.16 -10.32 9.67
N ASP A 56 2.40 -9.15 10.28
CA ASP A 56 1.51 -7.98 10.19
C ASP A 56 1.36 -7.51 8.75
N GLU A 57 2.44 -7.53 7.96
CA GLU A 57 2.38 -7.21 6.55
C GLU A 57 1.49 -8.22 5.81
N ILE A 58 1.71 -9.52 5.98
CA ILE A 58 0.89 -10.57 5.32
C ILE A 58 -0.59 -10.45 5.69
N LEU A 59 -0.88 -10.11 6.95
CA LEU A 59 -2.24 -9.96 7.47
C LEU A 59 -2.86 -8.60 7.14
N GLY A 60 -2.11 -7.67 6.55
CA GLY A 60 -2.57 -6.32 6.25
C GLY A 60 -2.83 -5.47 7.50
N LEU A 61 -2.15 -5.79 8.61
CA LEU A 61 -2.22 -5.05 9.87
C LEU A 61 -1.21 -3.89 9.91
N ASP A 62 -0.28 -3.85 8.96
CA ASP A 62 0.68 -2.76 8.84
C ASP A 62 -0.05 -1.49 8.35
N LYS A 63 -0.20 -0.51 9.25
CA LYS A 63 -0.93 0.75 9.02
C LYS A 63 -0.25 1.68 8.01
N SER A 64 0.85 1.25 7.40
CA SER A 64 1.71 2.08 6.55
C SER A 64 1.35 2.05 5.06
N THR A 65 0.45 1.17 4.62
CA THR A 65 0.07 1.06 3.20
C THR A 65 -1.42 0.78 3.00
N THR A 66 -2.24 1.81 3.20
CA THR A 66 -3.50 1.94 2.46
C THR A 66 -3.38 3.14 1.54
N GLN A 67 -2.93 2.89 0.32
CA GLN A 67 -3.43 3.65 -0.83
C GLN A 67 -4.89 3.23 -1.03
N ASP A 68 -5.78 3.77 -0.22
CA ASP A 68 -7.19 3.90 -0.54
C ASP A 68 -7.67 5.21 0.08
N ASP A 69 -8.27 6.03 -0.77
CA ASP A 69 -8.69 7.40 -0.56
C ASP A 69 -9.75 7.55 0.54
N GLN A 70 -9.34 7.61 1.80
CA GLN A 70 -9.99 8.44 2.81
C GLN A 70 -8.91 9.21 3.57
N PRO A 71 -8.89 10.55 3.52
CA PRO A 71 -8.03 11.28 4.42
C PRO A 71 -8.48 10.94 5.84
N ASP A 72 -7.56 10.41 6.63
CA ASP A 72 -7.61 10.52 8.07
C ASP A 72 -8.13 11.92 8.41
N ASN A 73 -9.09 12.01 9.32
CA ASN A 73 -9.67 13.25 9.82
C ASN A 73 -8.63 14.07 10.62
N GLU A 74 -7.47 14.36 10.04
CA GLU A 74 -6.67 15.53 10.38
C GLU A 74 -7.35 16.73 9.74
N VAL A 75 -7.97 17.55 10.60
CA VAL A 75 -8.51 18.84 10.21
C VAL A 75 -7.36 19.68 9.68
N LEU A 76 -7.26 19.78 8.35
CA LEU A 76 -6.35 20.71 7.69
C LEU A 76 -6.57 22.10 8.28
N THR A 77 -5.49 22.77 8.63
CA THR A 77 -5.55 24.17 9.07
C THR A 77 -6.05 25.04 7.92
N GLU A 78 -6.64 26.20 8.24
CA GLU A 78 -7.13 27.13 7.22
C GLU A 78 -6.00 27.61 6.29
N GLU A 79 -4.77 27.69 6.78
CA GLU A 79 -3.58 27.99 5.97
C GLU A 79 -3.28 26.90 4.93
N GLU A 80 -3.36 25.62 5.33
CA GLU A 80 -3.14 24.49 4.42
C GLU A 80 -4.24 24.38 3.36
N LYS A 81 -5.50 24.65 3.74
CA LYS A 81 -6.62 24.69 2.79
C LYS A 81 -6.46 25.81 1.76
N GLN A 82 -6.08 27.00 2.19
CA GLN A 82 -5.83 28.15 1.31
C GLN A 82 -4.68 27.86 0.36
N PHE A 83 -3.62 27.22 0.84
CA PHE A 83 -2.48 26.85 0.03
C PHE A 83 -2.82 25.80 -1.04
N LEU A 84 -3.58 24.76 -0.69
CA LEU A 84 -4.06 23.75 -1.65
C LEU A 84 -5.00 24.35 -2.71
N ALA A 85 -5.88 25.27 -2.30
CA ALA A 85 -6.77 25.97 -3.23
C ALA A 85 -5.99 26.83 -4.23
N ALA A 86 -4.98 27.57 -3.76
CA ALA A 86 -4.11 28.38 -4.60
C ALA A 86 -3.28 27.52 -5.57
N ALA A 87 -2.70 26.42 -5.08
CA ALA A 87 -1.92 25.50 -5.91
C ALA A 87 -2.79 24.84 -7.00
N SER A 88 -4.02 24.41 -6.65
CA SER A 88 -4.99 23.82 -7.59
C SER A 88 -5.41 24.82 -8.69
N TYR A 89 -5.64 26.08 -8.32
CA TYR A 89 -5.96 27.15 -9.27
C TYR A 89 -4.82 27.43 -10.26
N LEU A 90 -3.58 27.48 -9.78
CA LEU A 90 -2.41 27.69 -10.64
C LEU A 90 -2.21 26.53 -11.62
N PHE A 91 -2.38 25.29 -11.15
CA PHE A 91 -2.23 24.09 -11.97
C PHE A 91 -3.33 23.95 -13.03
N ARG A 92 -4.60 24.19 -12.66
CA ARG A 92 -5.73 24.19 -13.61
C ARG A 92 -5.61 25.25 -14.70
N ASN A 93 -5.02 26.40 -14.37
CA ASN A 93 -4.78 27.47 -15.35
C ASN A 93 -3.48 27.27 -16.15
N GLY A 94 -2.86 26.08 -16.10
CA GLY A 94 -1.69 25.72 -16.90
C GLY A 94 -0.41 26.42 -16.49
N LYS A 95 -0.38 27.11 -15.35
CA LYS A 95 0.84 27.73 -14.82
C LYS A 95 1.65 26.68 -14.06
N LYS A 96 2.85 26.39 -14.56
CA LYS A 96 3.81 25.55 -13.84
C LYS A 96 4.23 26.28 -12.57
N LEU A 97 4.12 25.61 -11.41
CA LEU A 97 4.66 26.13 -10.16
C LEU A 97 6.16 26.40 -10.34
N THR A 98 6.58 27.56 -9.86
CA THR A 98 7.99 27.92 -9.78
C THR A 98 8.73 26.97 -8.86
N LYS A 99 10.06 26.88 -9.03
CA LYS A 99 10.90 26.00 -8.20
C LYS A 99 10.79 26.33 -6.71
N GLU A 100 10.45 27.57 -6.38
CA GLU A 100 10.28 28.05 -5.00
C GLU A 100 8.95 27.58 -4.41
N GLU A 101 7.85 27.67 -5.16
CA GLU A 101 6.54 27.12 -4.76
C GLU A 101 6.58 25.60 -4.61
N GLN A 102 7.32 24.90 -5.49
CA GLN A 102 7.57 23.45 -5.35
C GLN A 102 8.40 23.11 -4.10
N ARG A 103 9.32 23.99 -3.71
CA ARG A 103 10.16 23.82 -2.51
C ARG A 103 9.36 23.99 -1.23
N ILE A 104 8.41 24.93 -1.21
CA ILE A 104 7.48 25.13 -0.08
C ILE A 104 6.59 23.89 0.11
N LEU A 105 6.04 23.34 -0.98
CA LEU A 105 5.28 22.06 -0.96
C LEU A 105 6.11 20.91 -0.37
N LEU A 106 7.40 20.83 -0.72
CA LEU A 106 8.29 19.77 -0.24
C LEU A 106 8.67 19.94 1.25
N GLN A 107 8.73 21.18 1.75
CA GLN A 107 9.02 21.46 3.16
C GLN A 107 7.84 21.14 4.09
N LEU A 108 6.60 21.35 3.64
CA LEU A 108 5.41 20.94 4.39
C LEU A 108 5.36 19.42 4.59
N ARG A 109 5.78 18.64 3.58
CA ARG A 109 5.86 17.17 3.68
C ARG A 109 6.91 16.66 4.69
N LYS A 110 7.91 17.46 5.04
CA LYS A 110 9.02 17.09 5.95
C LYS A 110 8.76 17.47 7.42
N LYS A 111 7.63 18.11 7.72
CA LYS A 111 7.18 18.37 9.10
C LYS A 111 6.28 17.24 9.67
N LYS A 112 6.09 16.15 8.93
CA LYS A 112 5.54 14.88 9.44
C LYS A 112 6.59 14.13 10.27
#